data_AF-A0A6B3HK04-F1
#
_entry.id   AF-A0A6B3HK04-F1
#
_cell.length_a   1.000
_cell.length_b   1.000
_cell.length_c   1.000
_cell.angle_alpha   90.00
_cell.angle_beta   90.00
_cell.angle_gamma   90.00
#
_symmetry.space_group_name_H-M   'P 1'
#
loop_
_entity.id
_entity.type
_entity.pdbx_description
1 polymer ?
#
loop_
_entity_poly.entity_id
_entity_poly.type
_entity_poly.pdbx_seq_one_letter_code
_entity_poly.pdbx_strand_id
1 'polypeptide(L)' 'HDPVEAVSLADRVLVLDDGRVLQDEPPAEVTRHPRSPWVARMLGRNAWPGTATADGLQLAGGGRLVVAEPLAPGTEAL' A
#
# COMPACT_ATOMS: atom_id res chain seq x y z
N HIS A 1 11.65 9.80 11.26
CA HIS A 1 12.68 9.31 10.32
C HIS A 1 12.17 9.53 8.90
N ASP A 2 13.08 9.66 7.92
CA ASP A 2 12.73 9.84 6.51
C ASP A 2 12.59 8.47 5.82
N PRO A 3 11.38 8.09 5.38
CA PRO A 3 11.16 6.80 4.70
C PRO A 3 11.92 6.68 3.38
N VAL A 4 12.08 7.78 2.65
CA VAL A 4 12.76 7.81 1.35
C VAL A 4 14.24 7.51 1.53
N GLU A 5 14.85 8.10 2.56
CA GLU A 5 16.24 7.79 2.93
C GLU A 5 16.40 6.31 3.30
N ALA A 6 15.51 5.77 4.13
CA ALA A 6 15.55 4.38 4.57
C ALA A 6 15.47 3.39 3.40
N VAL A 7 14.53 3.58 2.48
CA VAL A 7 14.39 2.67 1.32
C VAL A 7 15.49 2.86 0.26
N SER A 8 16.19 4.00 0.27
CA SER A 8 17.26 4.28 -0.70
C SER A 8 18.60 3.69 -0.30
N LEU A 9 18.85 3.50 1.00
CA LEU A 9 20.17 3.15 1.54
C LEU A 9 20.24 1.77 2.20
N ALA A 10 19.11 1.23 2.67
CA ALA A 10 19.12 0.00 3.45
C ALA A 10 19.15 -1.25 2.56
N ASP A 11 19.74 -2.33 3.06
CA ASP A 11 19.60 -3.66 2.44
C ASP A 11 18.25 -4.30 2.79
N ARG A 12 17.68 -3.91 3.93
CA ARG A 12 16.39 -4.38 4.46
C ARG A 12 15.69 -3.27 5.23
N VAL A 13 14.37 -3.24 5.17
CA VAL A 13 13.54 -2.24 5.85
C VAL A 13 12.54 -2.95 6.75
N LEU A 14 12.62 -2.65 8.05
CA LEU A 14 11.65 -3.04 9.05
C LEU A 14 10.72 -1.85 9.33
N VAL A 15 9.43 -2.02 9.05
CA VAL A 15 8.39 -1.05 9.39
C VAL A 15 7.69 -1.48 10.67
N LEU A 16 7.69 -0.59 11.66
CA LEU A 16 7.05 -0.76 12.96
C LEU A 16 5.94 0.28 13.16
N ASP A 17 4.81 -0.16 13.68
CA ASP A 17 3.72 0.70 14.14
C ASP A 17 3.15 0.14 15.45
N ASP A 18 3.03 1.00 16.48
CA ASP A 18 2.58 0.63 17.82
C ASP A 18 3.26 -0.63 18.40
N GLY A 19 4.58 -0.75 18.20
CA GLY A 19 5.37 -1.89 18.67
C GLY A 19 5.14 -3.20 17.88
N ARG A 20 4.37 -3.16 16.80
CA ARG A 20 4.12 -4.31 15.91
C ARG A 20 4.86 -4.16 14.60
N VAL A 21 5.37 -5.28 14.09
CA VAL A 21 5.96 -5.35 12.75
C VAL A 21 4.85 -5.32 11.72
N LEU A 22 4.86 -4.31 10.86
CA LEU A 22 3.97 -4.21 9.70
C LEU A 22 4.59 -4.84 8.44
N GLN A 23 5.90 -4.70 8.25
CA GLN A 23 6.61 -5.20 7.07
C GLN A 23 8.11 -5.36 7.37
N ASP A 24 8.76 -6.42 6.86
CA ASP A 24 10.20 -6.70 7.00
C ASP A 24 10.73 -7.38 5.73
N GLU A 25 11.07 -6.55 4.75
CA GLU A 25 11.49 -6.99 3.42
C GLU A 25 12.60 -6.08 2.85
N PRO A 26 13.26 -6.48 1.75
CA PRO A 26 14.13 -5.58 1.00
C PRO A 26 13.38 -4.31 0.56
N PRO A 27 14.07 -3.16 0.42
CA PRO A 27 13.41 -1.90 0.06
C PRO A 27 12.59 -1.94 -1.23
N ALA A 28 13.04 -2.70 -2.22
CA ALA A 28 12.33 -2.89 -3.48
C ALA A 28 10.94 -3.50 -3.28
N GLU A 29 10.81 -4.46 -2.37
CA GLU A 29 9.53 -5.10 -2.05
C GLU A 29 8.64 -4.19 -1.21
N VAL A 30 9.20 -3.48 -0.22
CA VAL A 30 8.44 -2.48 0.56
C VAL A 30 7.88 -1.37 -0.34
N THR A 31 8.66 -0.94 -1.34
CA THR A 31 8.27 0.12 -2.27
C THR A 31 7.24 -0.34 -3.30
N ARG A 32 7.40 -1.56 -3.82
CA ARG A 32 6.55 -2.10 -4.90
C ARG A 32 5.27 -2.74 -4.37
N HIS A 33 5.34 -3.38 -3.21
CA HIS A 33 4.25 -4.14 -2.60
C HIS A 33 4.09 -3.75 -1.11
N PRO A 34 3.65 -2.52 -0.81
CA PRO A 34 3.38 -2.11 0.56
C PRO A 34 2.29 -2.98 1.18
N ARG A 35 2.54 -3.56 2.36
CA ARG A 35 1.62 -4.50 3.04
C ARG A 35 0.58 -3.85 3.93
N SER A 36 0.58 -2.53 4.05
CA SER A 36 -0.44 -1.81 4.80
C SER A 36 -0.68 -0.42 4.21
N PRO A 37 -1.87 0.17 4.44
CA PRO A 37 -2.16 1.54 4.06
C PRO A 37 -1.19 2.54 4.69
N TRP A 38 -0.72 2.26 5.90
CA TRP A 38 0.28 3.08 6.58
C TRP A 38 1.61 3.06 5.82
N VAL A 39 2.11 1.88 5.43
CA VAL A 39 3.37 1.75 4.66
C VAL A 39 3.26 2.44 3.31
N ALA A 40 2.13 2.26 2.61
CA ALA A 40 1.88 2.91 1.33
C ALA A 40 1.90 4.45 1.46
N ARG A 41 1.19 5.00 2.45
CA ARG A 41 1.13 6.46 2.71
C ARG A 41 2.48 7.02 3.10
N MET A 42 3.24 6.29 3.92
CA MET A 42 4.61 6.63 4.31
C MET A 42 5.51 6.82 3.06
N LEU A 43 5.30 6.02 2.01
CA LEU A 43 6.03 6.10 0.73
C LEU A 43 5.43 7.10 -0.27
N GLY A 44 4.50 7.95 0.17
CA GLY A 44 3.79 8.91 -0.70
C GLY A 44 2.90 8.24 -1.75
N ARG A 45 2.47 7.00 -1.52
CA ARG A 45 1.50 6.30 -2.36
C ARG A 45 0.09 6.55 -1.83
N ASN A 46 -0.87 6.53 -2.74
CA ASN A 46 -2.28 6.59 -2.43
C ASN A 46 -2.75 5.21 -1.93
N ALA A 47 -3.35 5.16 -0.75
CA ALA A 47 -3.96 3.96 -0.16
C ALA A 47 -5.40 4.28 0.24
N TRP A 48 -6.31 3.84 -0.62
CA TRP A 48 -7.74 4.15 -0.53
C TRP A 48 -8.50 2.85 -0.29
N PRO A 49 -9.14 2.69 0.89
CA PRO A 49 -9.90 1.49 1.17
C PRO A 49 -11.10 1.38 0.24
N GLY A 50 -11.27 0.21 -0.36
CA GLY A 50 -12.36 -0.06 -1.27
C GLY A 50 -12.47 -1.52 -1.66
N THR A 51 -13.49 -1.81 -2.47
CA THR A 51 -13.76 -3.15 -3.00
C THR A 51 -13.70 -3.13 -4.51
N ALA A 52 -12.95 -4.06 -5.08
CA ALA A 52 -12.87 -4.23 -6.52
C ALA A 52 -14.23 -4.67 -7.09
N THR A 53 -14.63 -4.06 -8.20
CA THR A 53 -15.84 -4.37 -8.95
C THR A 53 -15.50 -4.53 -10.43
N ALA A 54 -16.44 -5.00 -11.25
CA ALA A 54 -16.24 -5.12 -12.69
C ALA A 54 -15.85 -3.77 -13.36
N ASP A 55 -16.31 -2.66 -12.78
CA ASP A 55 -16.10 -1.31 -13.33
C ASP A 55 -14.98 -0.53 -12.60
N GLY A 56 -14.12 -1.21 -11.83
CA GLY A 56 -13.02 -0.60 -11.07
C GLY A 56 -13.20 -0.68 -9.56
N LEU A 57 -12.50 0.17 -8.80
CA LEU A 57 -12.51 0.17 -7.34
C LEU A 57 -13.64 1.04 -6.79
N GLN A 58 -14.58 0.44 -6.06
CA GLN A 58 -15.60 1.17 -5.31
C GLN A 58 -15.03 1.59 -3.95
N LEU A 59 -14.96 2.89 -3.72
CA LEU A 59 -14.45 3.45 -2.47
C LEU A 59 -15.53 3.41 -1.39
N ALA A 60 -15.11 3.25 -0.13
CA ALA A 60 -16.01 3.30 1.02
C ALA A 60 -16.82 4.61 1.12
N GLY A 61 -16.25 5.73 0.62
CA GLY A 61 -16.89 7.04 0.58
C GLY A 61 -17.88 7.27 -0.57
N GLY A 62 -18.25 6.21 -1.33
CA GLY A 62 -19.23 6.29 -2.43
C GLY A 62 -18.66 6.66 -3.80
N GLY A 63 -17.39 7.07 -3.89
CA GLY A 63 -16.70 7.32 -5.15
C GLY A 63 -16.22 6.04 -5.85
N ARG A 64 -15.86 6.16 -7.14
CA ARG A 64 -15.30 5.06 -7.95
C ARG A 64 -13.99 5.49 -8.59
N LEU A 65 -12.97 4.63 -8.51
CA LEU A 65 -11.71 4.78 -9.23
C LEU A 65 -11.65 3.75 -10.36
N VAL A 66 -11.36 4.22 -11.58
CA VAL A 66 -11.04 3.32 -12.70
C VAL A 66 -9.55 3.01 -12.62
N VAL A 67 -9.22 1.73 -12.47
CA VAL A 67 -7.85 1.24 -12.39
C VAL A 67 -7.44 0.65 -13.74
N ALA A 68 -6.19 0.87 -14.16
CA ALA A 68 -5.69 0.39 -15.44
C ALA A 68 -5.58 -1.14 -15.49
N GLU A 69 -5.22 -1.76 -14.36
CA GLU A 69 -5.23 -3.20 -14.19
C GLU A 69 -6.46 -3.60 -13.36
N PRO A 70 -7.40 -4.36 -13.94
CA PRO A 70 -8.58 -4.80 -13.22
C PRO A 70 -8.20 -5.83 -12.15
N LEU A 71 -8.68 -5.59 -10.93
CA LEU A 71 -8.63 -6.57 -9.84
C LEU A 71 -9.83 -7.52 -9.95
N ALA A 72 -9.68 -8.74 -9.43
CA ALA A 72 -10.80 -9.66 -9.34
C ALA A 72 -11.97 -9.02 -8.56
N PRO A 73 -13.22 -9.08 -9.05
CA PRO A 73 -14.36 -8.54 -8.31
C PRO A 73 -14.46 -9.13 -6.90
N GLY A 74 -14.74 -8.28 -5.91
CA GLY A 74 -14.79 -8.64 -4.50
C GLY A 74 -13.44 -8.62 -3.78
N THR A 75 -12.32 -8.41 -4.47
CA THR A 75 -11.02 -8.19 -3.81
C THR A 75 -11.06 -6.91 -2.97
N GLU A 76 -10.69 -7.00 -1.69
CA GLU A 76 -10.44 -5.84 -0.85
C GLU A 76 -9.12 -5.19 -1.26
N ALA A 77 -9.15 -3.86 -1.45
CA ALA A 77 -7.96 -3.07 -1.74
C ALA A 77 -7.62 -2.14 -0.56
N LEU A 78 -6.32 -1.92 -0.39
CA LEU A 78 -5.72 -1.14 0.70
C LEU A 78 -5.55 0.35 0.36
#